data_AF-D5BZ39-F1
#
_entry.id   AF-D5BZ39-F1
#
_cell.length_a   1.000
_cell.length_b   1.000
_cell.length_c   1.000
_cell.angle_alpha   90.00
_cell.angle_beta   90.00
_cell.angle_gamma   90.00
#
_symmetry.space_group_name_H-M   'P 1'
#
loop_
_entity.id
_entity.type
_entity.pdbx_description
1 polymer ?
#
loop_
_entity_poly.entity_id
_entity_poly.type
_entity_poly.pdbx_seq_one_letter_code
_entity_poly.pdbx_strand_id
1 'polypeptide(L)'
;MHMGDAMMKLFKLFVVLLLIGAAKISQVEAASLGEKILKERCSSCHNLTGPEPATLGELRGRKGPDLFYAGNKYRAEWITEWLQSPQRLRPAGVFYPDHVKLGEEGDEIDATSFSPHPELSKEEAKAVAESLMGFKAKSLLINQGEYKPGKIPLMMGELLFDKFRGCLACHQIEPGYGGLSGPEVYTAADRLQDDYLLSFMRDPQAWNPKTLMPDKHLKESDLQKLVHYLHALKEQGFKEASK
;
A
#
# COMPACT_ATOMS: atom_id res chain seq x y z
N MET A 1 2.60 38.23 -49.75
CA MET A 1 3.05 37.60 -48.49
C MET A 1 1.87 37.46 -47.53
N HIS A 2 1.05 36.40 -47.59
CA HIS A 2 0.05 36.12 -46.52
C HIS A 2 -0.40 34.64 -46.46
N MET A 3 0.26 33.73 -47.17
CA MET A 3 -0.16 32.31 -47.28
C MET A 3 0.55 31.37 -46.29
N GLY A 4 1.60 31.83 -45.59
CA GLY A 4 2.40 30.99 -44.69
C GLY A 4 1.76 30.76 -43.32
N ASP A 5 0.93 31.69 -42.84
CA ASP A 5 0.48 31.70 -41.45
C ASP A 5 -0.69 30.73 -41.18
N ALA A 6 -1.56 30.53 -42.17
CA ALA A 6 -2.65 29.54 -42.13
C ALA A 6 -2.10 28.10 -42.20
N MET A 7 -1.10 27.86 -43.04
CA MET A 7 -0.48 26.55 -43.20
C MET A 7 0.29 26.13 -41.94
N MET A 8 0.96 27.09 -41.28
CA MET A 8 1.65 26.87 -40.01
C MET A 8 0.68 26.57 -38.86
N LYS A 9 -0.50 27.20 -38.82
CA LYS A 9 -1.55 26.90 -37.82
C LYS A 9 -2.16 25.52 -38.02
N LEU A 10 -2.46 25.13 -39.26
CA LEU A 10 -2.96 23.78 -39.59
C LEU A 10 -1.94 22.69 -39.26
N PHE A 11 -0.66 22.93 -39.55
CA PHE A 11 0.41 21.99 -39.21
C PHE A 11 0.58 21.84 -37.69
N LYS A 12 0.54 22.95 -36.93
CA LYS A 12 0.57 22.90 -35.45
C LYS A 12 -0.63 22.16 -34.87
N LEU A 13 -1.84 22.37 -35.41
CA LEU A 13 -3.05 21.67 -34.96
C LEU A 13 -2.98 20.17 -35.24
N PHE A 14 -2.45 19.78 -36.40
CA PHE A 14 -2.26 18.38 -36.78
C PHE A 14 -1.22 17.67 -35.91
N VAL A 15 -0.10 18.32 -35.59
CA VAL A 15 0.93 17.80 -34.67
C VAL A 15 0.38 17.66 -33.25
N VAL A 16 -0.41 18.61 -32.75
CA VAL A 16 -1.05 18.51 -31.42
C VAL A 16 -2.07 17.37 -31.38
N LEU A 17 -2.89 17.19 -32.42
CA LEU A 17 -3.84 16.07 -32.51
C LEU A 17 -3.14 14.71 -32.59
N LEU A 18 -2.03 14.59 -33.33
CA LEU A 18 -1.20 13.38 -33.38
C LEU A 18 -0.56 13.05 -32.03
N LEU A 19 -0.04 14.06 -31.31
CA LEU A 19 0.54 13.88 -29.97
C LEU A 19 -0.51 13.45 -28.94
N ILE A 20 -1.72 14.02 -28.99
CA ILE A 20 -2.84 13.62 -28.12
C ILE A 20 -3.30 12.19 -28.46
N GLY A 21 -3.35 11.83 -29.75
CA GLY A 21 -3.71 10.47 -30.19
C GLY A 21 -2.71 9.42 -29.72
N ALA A 22 -1.40 9.67 -29.89
CA ALA A 22 -0.33 8.78 -29.45
C ALA A 22 -0.31 8.59 -27.92
N ALA A 23 -0.55 9.66 -27.15
CA ALA A 23 -0.63 9.59 -25.68
C ALA A 23 -1.83 8.79 -25.18
N LYS A 24 -2.97 8.83 -25.87
CA LYS A 24 -4.14 7.99 -25.54
C LYS A 24 -3.92 6.52 -25.86
N ILE A 25 -3.26 6.21 -26.98
CA ILE A 25 -2.98 4.82 -27.38
C ILE A 25 -2.02 4.17 -26.38
N SER A 26 -0.94 4.87 -26.01
CA SER A 26 0.04 4.34 -25.05
C SER A 26 -0.53 4.12 -23.65
N GLN A 27 -1.46 4.97 -23.19
CA GLN A 27 -2.19 4.75 -21.93
C GLN A 27 -3.10 3.51 -21.98
N VAL A 28 -3.82 3.30 -23.08
CA VAL A 28 -4.70 2.13 -23.23
C VAL A 28 -3.90 0.83 -23.31
N GLU A 29 -2.76 0.84 -24.01
CA GLU A 29 -1.86 -0.32 -24.09
C GLU A 29 -1.22 -0.64 -22.74
N ALA A 30 -0.75 0.36 -21.98
CA ALA A 30 -0.19 0.16 -20.64
C ALA A 30 -1.23 -0.38 -19.64
N ALA A 31 -2.46 0.15 -19.67
CA ALA A 31 -3.58 -0.38 -18.87
C ALA A 31 -3.89 -1.85 -19.24
N SER A 32 -3.86 -2.19 -20.54
CA SER A 32 -4.09 -3.56 -21.00
C SER A 32 -2.99 -4.54 -20.57
N LEU A 33 -1.73 -4.09 -20.48
CA LEU A 33 -0.60 -4.90 -20.02
C LEU A 33 -0.68 -5.15 -18.51
N GLY A 34 -0.94 -4.11 -17.72
CA GLY A 34 -1.01 -4.21 -16.27
C GLY A 34 -2.16 -5.11 -15.80
N GLU A 35 -3.35 -4.98 -16.41
CA GLU A 35 -4.49 -5.87 -16.15
C GLU A 35 -4.17 -7.34 -16.47
N LYS A 36 -3.49 -7.59 -17.59
CA LYS A 36 -3.07 -8.94 -17.97
C LYS A 36 -2.10 -9.53 -16.94
N ILE A 37 -1.09 -8.78 -16.53
CA ILE A 37 -0.13 -9.21 -15.51
C ILE A 37 -0.83 -9.50 -14.18
N LEU A 38 -1.71 -8.59 -13.73
CA LEU A 38 -2.49 -8.79 -12.50
C LEU A 38 -3.28 -10.10 -12.55
N LYS A 39 -3.98 -10.36 -13.66
CA LYS A 39 -4.77 -11.57 -13.83
C LYS A 39 -3.91 -12.83 -13.85
N GLU A 40 -2.82 -12.84 -14.61
CA GLU A 40 -2.02 -14.05 -14.85
C GLU A 40 -1.03 -14.36 -13.72
N ARG A 41 -0.48 -13.33 -13.06
CA ARG A 41 0.66 -13.47 -12.13
C ARG A 41 0.33 -13.11 -10.69
N CYS A 42 -0.72 -12.32 -10.44
CA CYS A 42 -1.02 -11.79 -9.10
C CYS A 42 -2.28 -12.41 -8.46
N SER A 43 -3.28 -12.76 -9.28
CA SER A 43 -4.61 -13.20 -8.83
C SER A 43 -4.62 -14.52 -8.03
N SER A 44 -3.57 -15.34 -8.15
CA SER A 44 -3.42 -16.59 -7.39
C SER A 44 -3.18 -16.36 -5.89
N CYS A 45 -2.72 -15.16 -5.52
CA CYS A 45 -2.45 -14.77 -4.13
C CYS A 45 -3.29 -13.56 -3.69
N HIS A 46 -3.50 -12.60 -4.59
CA HIS A 46 -4.19 -11.34 -4.32
C HIS A 46 -5.62 -11.35 -4.82
N ASN A 47 -6.53 -10.87 -3.99
CA ASN A 47 -7.91 -10.64 -4.38
C ASN A 47 -8.04 -9.34 -5.19
N LEU A 48 -8.41 -9.45 -6.47
CA LEU A 48 -8.50 -8.29 -7.37
C LEU A 48 -9.91 -7.74 -7.52
N THR A 49 -10.92 -8.46 -7.04
CA THR A 49 -12.34 -8.14 -7.29
C THR A 49 -13.16 -7.95 -6.03
N GLY A 50 -12.67 -8.42 -4.88
CA GLY A 50 -13.47 -8.52 -3.67
C GLY A 50 -14.48 -9.68 -3.75
N PRO A 51 -15.34 -9.80 -2.73
CA PRO A 51 -15.30 -9.03 -1.47
C PRO A 51 -14.12 -9.48 -0.58
N GLU A 52 -13.95 -8.74 0.50
CA GLU A 52 -13.11 -9.06 1.66
C GLU A 52 -13.51 -10.41 2.27
N PRO A 53 -12.62 -11.06 3.05
CA PRO A 53 -13.00 -12.24 3.81
C PRO A 53 -14.11 -11.91 4.83
N ALA A 54 -15.20 -12.66 4.77
CA ALA A 54 -16.33 -12.61 5.71
C ALA A 54 -16.14 -13.56 6.90
N THR A 55 -15.21 -14.52 6.82
CA THR A 55 -14.93 -15.50 7.88
C THR A 55 -13.43 -15.60 8.19
N LEU A 56 -13.08 -16.11 9.38
CA LEU A 56 -11.68 -16.39 9.71
C LEU A 56 -11.07 -17.47 8.81
N GLY A 57 -11.87 -18.43 8.35
CA GLY A 57 -11.42 -19.45 7.40
C GLY A 57 -11.03 -18.84 6.05
N GLU A 58 -11.84 -17.89 5.55
CA GLU A 58 -11.51 -17.15 4.33
C GLU A 58 -10.27 -16.28 4.49
N LEU A 59 -10.09 -15.63 5.66
CA LEU A 59 -8.88 -14.86 5.95
C LEU A 59 -7.63 -15.76 5.98
N ARG A 60 -7.70 -16.91 6.66
CA ARG A 60 -6.60 -17.90 6.69
C ARG A 60 -6.22 -18.36 5.28
N GLY A 61 -7.18 -18.50 4.38
CA GLY A 61 -6.92 -18.85 2.98
C GLY A 61 -6.22 -17.77 2.14
N ARG A 62 -6.08 -16.53 2.66
CA ARG A 62 -5.43 -15.43 1.92
C ARG A 62 -3.92 -15.56 1.97
N LYS A 63 -3.30 -15.59 0.78
CA LYS A 63 -1.83 -15.58 0.63
C LYS A 63 -1.27 -14.16 0.52
N GLY A 64 -2.05 -13.24 -0.06
CA GLY A 64 -1.70 -11.82 -0.20
C GLY A 64 -2.84 -10.92 0.28
N PRO A 65 -2.54 -9.63 0.58
CA PRO A 65 -3.57 -8.65 0.88
C PRO A 65 -4.48 -8.40 -0.33
N ASP A 66 -5.71 -8.01 -0.04
CA ASP A 66 -6.68 -7.57 -1.05
C ASP A 66 -6.17 -6.34 -1.82
N LEU A 67 -6.41 -6.31 -3.14
CA LEU A 67 -5.94 -5.24 -4.04
C LEU A 67 -7.08 -4.47 -4.73
N PHE A 68 -8.33 -4.89 -4.66
CA PHE A 68 -9.47 -4.21 -5.33
C PHE A 68 -9.76 -2.77 -4.83
N TYR A 69 -9.04 -2.30 -3.80
CA TYR A 69 -8.99 -0.92 -3.34
C TYR A 69 -7.56 -0.35 -3.28
N ALA A 70 -6.60 -0.95 -3.99
CA ALA A 70 -5.18 -0.59 -3.95
C ALA A 70 -4.94 0.90 -4.23
N GLY A 71 -5.67 1.49 -5.17
CA GLY A 71 -5.57 2.91 -5.50
C GLY A 71 -6.02 3.84 -4.38
N ASN A 72 -6.84 3.38 -3.43
CA ASN A 72 -7.15 4.14 -2.21
C ASN A 72 -6.04 4.01 -1.17
N LYS A 73 -5.30 2.90 -1.18
CA LYS A 73 -4.37 2.51 -0.13
C LYS A 73 -2.94 2.98 -0.37
N TYR A 74 -2.41 2.68 -1.55
CA TYR A 74 -0.98 2.81 -1.85
C TYR A 74 -0.66 4.05 -2.68
N ARG A 75 0.59 4.50 -2.62
CA ARG A 75 1.15 5.50 -3.53
C ARG A 75 1.66 4.82 -4.81
N ALA A 76 1.42 5.43 -5.97
CA ALA A 76 1.74 4.85 -7.27
C ALA A 76 3.26 4.66 -7.47
N GLU A 77 4.02 5.64 -7.00
CA GLU A 77 5.49 5.65 -7.05
C GLU A 77 6.04 4.48 -6.24
N TRP A 78 5.53 4.27 -5.02
CA TRP A 78 5.93 3.15 -4.19
C TRP A 78 5.59 1.80 -4.81
N ILE A 79 4.39 1.62 -5.38
CA ILE A 79 4.05 0.36 -6.08
C ILE A 79 5.06 0.08 -7.20
N THR A 80 5.37 1.11 -7.99
CA THR A 80 6.30 0.99 -9.13
C THR A 80 7.70 0.58 -8.66
N GLU A 81 8.21 1.19 -7.58
CA GLU A 81 9.53 0.88 -7.03
C GLU A 81 9.56 -0.48 -6.33
N TRP A 82 8.59 -0.77 -5.46
CA TRP A 82 8.55 -1.98 -4.66
C TRP A 82 8.39 -3.24 -5.53
N LEU A 83 7.62 -3.18 -6.62
CA LEU A 83 7.45 -4.34 -7.52
C LEU A 83 8.73 -4.73 -8.26
N GLN A 84 9.72 -3.83 -8.37
CA GLN A 84 11.02 -4.14 -8.96
C GLN A 84 11.98 -4.84 -7.98
N SER A 85 11.78 -4.65 -6.67
CA SER A 85 12.60 -5.30 -5.62
C SER A 85 11.77 -5.49 -4.34
N PRO A 86 10.82 -6.44 -4.35
CA PRO A 86 9.83 -6.54 -3.28
C PRO A 86 10.45 -7.10 -2.00
N GLN A 87 10.22 -6.37 -0.92
CA GLN A 87 10.68 -6.71 0.43
C GLN A 87 9.52 -7.14 1.33
N ARG A 88 9.85 -7.83 2.42
CA ARG A 88 8.85 -8.36 3.35
C ARG A 88 8.30 -7.25 4.25
N LEU A 89 7.03 -6.88 4.04
CA LEU A 89 6.33 -5.87 4.86
C LEU A 89 5.66 -6.44 6.11
N ARG A 90 5.35 -7.73 6.12
CA ARG A 90 4.70 -8.42 7.25
C ARG A 90 5.66 -9.48 7.75
N PRO A 91 6.34 -9.27 8.89
CA PRO A 91 7.32 -10.22 9.40
C PRO A 91 6.75 -11.64 9.48
N ALA A 92 5.53 -11.76 10.02
CA ALA A 92 4.80 -13.01 10.14
C ALA A 92 3.75 -13.28 9.04
N GLY A 93 3.71 -12.52 7.94
CA GLY A 93 2.75 -12.77 6.85
C GLY A 93 1.33 -12.22 7.06
N VAL A 94 0.40 -12.58 6.16
CA VAL A 94 -0.98 -12.05 6.16
C VAL A 94 -1.80 -12.64 7.32
N PHE A 95 -1.71 -13.95 7.50
CA PHE A 95 -2.31 -14.68 8.61
C PHE A 95 -1.19 -15.30 9.45
N TYR A 96 -0.70 -14.54 10.43
CA TYR A 96 0.51 -14.91 11.19
C TYR A 96 0.52 -16.29 11.84
N PRO A 97 -0.62 -16.87 12.30
CA PRO A 97 -0.60 -18.20 12.91
C PRO A 97 -0.08 -19.30 11.99
N ASP A 98 -0.17 -19.13 10.66
CA ASP A 98 0.31 -20.12 9.69
C ASP A 98 1.84 -20.03 9.46
N HIS A 99 2.50 -19.04 10.06
CA HIS A 99 3.92 -18.75 9.87
C HIS A 99 4.71 -18.76 11.19
N VAL A 100 4.16 -19.39 12.22
CA VAL A 100 4.76 -19.52 13.54
C VAL A 100 5.05 -20.99 13.82
N LYS A 101 6.21 -21.27 14.41
CA LYS A 101 6.62 -22.59 14.88
C LYS A 101 7.11 -22.48 16.33
N LEU A 102 7.11 -23.62 17.04
CA LEU A 102 7.76 -23.70 18.33
C LEU A 102 9.29 -23.66 18.17
N GLY A 103 9.93 -22.68 18.79
CA GLY A 103 11.38 -22.55 18.94
C GLY A 103 11.87 -22.94 20.34
N GLU A 104 13.14 -22.64 20.64
CA GLU A 104 13.76 -23.00 21.93
C GLU A 104 13.28 -22.10 23.08
N GLU A 105 13.09 -20.80 22.80
CA GLU A 105 12.69 -19.79 23.80
C GLU A 105 11.20 -19.42 23.72
N GLY A 106 10.44 -20.03 22.81
CA GLY A 106 9.02 -19.78 22.60
C GLY A 106 8.63 -19.85 21.13
N ASP A 107 7.48 -19.27 20.80
CA ASP A 107 6.99 -19.20 19.43
C ASP A 107 7.88 -18.28 18.57
N GLU A 108 8.34 -18.79 17.43
CA GLU A 108 9.21 -18.10 16.48
C GLU A 108 8.60 -18.05 15.08
N ILE A 109 9.02 -17.07 14.28
CA ILE A 109 8.61 -16.99 12.87
C ILE A 109 9.31 -18.08 12.08
N ASP A 110 8.54 -18.93 11.41
CA ASP A 110 9.08 -19.91 10.47
C ASP A 110 9.40 -19.25 9.14
N ALA A 111 10.63 -18.73 9.00
CA ALA A 111 11.10 -18.09 7.78
C ALA A 111 10.99 -18.99 6.52
N THR A 112 10.90 -20.31 6.69
CA THR A 112 10.78 -21.26 5.57
C THR A 112 9.36 -21.36 5.00
N SER A 113 8.35 -20.86 5.73
CA SER A 113 6.93 -20.92 5.34
C SER A 113 6.52 -19.87 4.31
N PHE A 114 7.44 -18.98 3.91
CA PHE A 114 7.13 -17.84 3.04
C PHE A 114 7.55 -18.07 1.59
N SER A 115 6.66 -17.70 0.67
CA SER A 115 7.01 -17.58 -0.74
C SER A 115 7.51 -16.17 -1.05
N PRO A 116 8.62 -16.00 -1.79
CA PRO A 116 9.03 -14.69 -2.28
C PRO A 116 7.96 -14.06 -3.17
N HIS A 117 7.77 -12.75 -3.06
CA HIS A 117 6.95 -12.01 -4.01
C HIS A 117 7.67 -11.95 -5.38
N PRO A 118 6.96 -12.13 -6.51
CA PRO A 118 7.58 -12.02 -7.83
C PRO A 118 8.08 -10.60 -8.10
N GLU A 119 9.23 -10.50 -8.77
CA GLU A 119 9.80 -9.24 -9.24
C GLU A 119 9.28 -8.95 -10.66
N LEU A 120 9.06 -7.67 -10.96
CA LEU A 120 8.65 -7.18 -12.27
C LEU A 120 9.74 -6.34 -12.90
N SER A 121 9.80 -6.29 -14.24
CA SER A 121 10.60 -5.26 -14.91
C SER A 121 10.06 -3.87 -14.61
N LYS A 122 10.86 -2.83 -14.87
CA LYS A 122 10.43 -1.44 -14.69
C LYS A 122 9.14 -1.11 -15.45
N GLU A 123 9.03 -1.59 -16.70
CA GLU A 123 7.88 -1.38 -17.58
C GLU A 123 6.65 -2.13 -17.06
N GLU A 124 6.82 -3.40 -16.66
CA GLU A 124 5.76 -4.20 -16.06
C GLU A 124 5.26 -3.60 -14.74
N ALA A 125 6.19 -3.20 -13.86
CA ALA A 125 5.88 -2.57 -12.57
C ALA A 125 5.07 -1.29 -12.75
N LYS A 126 5.46 -0.44 -13.71
CA LYS A 126 4.72 0.78 -14.04
C LYS A 126 3.30 0.46 -14.54
N ALA A 127 3.15 -0.47 -15.47
CA ALA A 127 1.85 -0.85 -16.02
C ALA A 127 0.90 -1.43 -14.94
N VAL A 128 1.44 -2.28 -14.06
CA VAL A 128 0.71 -2.82 -12.91
C VAL A 128 0.34 -1.73 -11.92
N ALA A 129 1.24 -0.81 -11.60
CA ALA A 129 0.96 0.32 -10.72
C ALA A 129 -0.19 1.18 -11.27
N GLU A 130 -0.14 1.54 -12.55
CA GLU A 130 -1.21 2.31 -13.22
C GLU A 130 -2.57 1.61 -13.12
N SER A 131 -2.60 0.29 -13.34
CA SER A 131 -3.83 -0.51 -13.22
C SER A 131 -4.37 -0.55 -11.79
N LEU A 132 -3.48 -0.79 -10.80
CA LEU A 132 -3.84 -0.82 -9.39
C LEU A 132 -4.33 0.53 -8.86
N MET A 133 -3.85 1.65 -9.42
CA MET A 133 -4.35 2.97 -9.05
C MET A 133 -5.82 3.19 -9.47
N GLY A 134 -6.30 2.46 -10.48
CA GLY A 134 -7.72 2.41 -10.84
C GLY A 134 -8.59 1.63 -9.86
N PHE A 135 -8.00 0.78 -9.01
CA PHE A 135 -8.74 -0.06 -8.07
C PHE A 135 -9.15 0.76 -6.85
N LYS A 136 -10.37 1.28 -6.90
CA LYS A 136 -10.92 2.30 -5.98
C LYS A 136 -12.18 1.85 -5.27
N ALA A 137 -12.35 0.54 -5.04
CA ALA A 137 -13.43 0.09 -4.16
C ALA A 137 -13.30 0.75 -2.79
N LYS A 138 -14.44 0.97 -2.11
CA LYS A 138 -14.51 1.62 -0.79
C LYS A 138 -14.00 3.06 -0.71
N SER A 139 -13.94 3.80 -1.82
CA SER A 139 -13.63 5.24 -1.78
C SER A 139 -14.54 6.06 -0.86
N LEU A 140 -15.76 5.58 -0.57
CA LEU A 140 -16.67 6.19 0.39
C LEU A 140 -16.15 6.20 1.85
N LEU A 141 -15.15 5.36 2.17
CA LEU A 141 -14.49 5.36 3.48
C LEU A 141 -13.38 6.42 3.58
N ILE A 142 -13.00 7.06 2.47
CA ILE A 142 -11.92 8.04 2.40
C ILE A 142 -12.52 9.44 2.40
N ASN A 143 -12.13 10.24 3.39
CA ASN A 143 -12.35 11.68 3.37
C ASN A 143 -11.14 12.33 2.71
N GLN A 144 -11.29 12.74 1.44
CA GLN A 144 -10.19 13.30 0.67
C GLN A 144 -9.72 14.64 1.27
N GLY A 145 -8.40 14.76 1.51
CA GLY A 145 -7.78 15.95 2.11
C GLY A 145 -8.04 16.09 3.61
N GLU A 146 -8.43 15.01 4.29
CA GLU A 146 -8.66 15.00 5.73
C GLU A 146 -7.36 15.10 6.53
N TYR A 147 -6.28 14.52 6.01
CA TYR A 147 -4.97 14.64 6.62
C TYR A 147 -4.48 16.08 6.63
N LYS A 148 -4.08 16.52 7.83
CA LYS A 148 -3.49 17.84 8.07
C LYS A 148 -2.00 17.65 8.31
N PRO A 149 -1.12 18.07 7.38
CA PRO A 149 0.32 17.97 7.58
C PRO A 149 0.75 18.62 8.89
N GLY A 150 1.64 17.95 9.61
CA GLY A 150 2.10 18.37 10.92
C GLY A 150 3.30 17.56 11.36
N LYS A 151 3.79 17.84 12.56
CA LYS A 151 4.93 17.17 13.17
C LYS A 151 4.61 16.76 14.60
N ILE A 152 5.25 15.71 15.04
CA ILE A 152 5.27 15.26 16.42
C ILE A 152 6.73 14.96 16.81
N PRO A 153 7.19 15.34 18.02
CA PRO A 153 8.49 14.88 18.50
C PRO A 153 8.52 13.35 18.53
N LEU A 154 9.62 12.74 18.04
CA LEU A 154 9.73 11.28 17.89
C LEU A 154 9.35 10.54 19.18
N MET A 155 9.91 10.95 20.32
CA MET A 155 9.60 10.42 21.65
C MET A 155 8.10 10.47 21.99
N MET A 156 7.42 11.57 21.66
CA MET A 156 5.98 11.71 21.94
C MET A 156 5.13 10.87 21.00
N GLY A 157 5.56 10.72 19.74
CA GLY A 157 4.92 9.85 18.77
C GLY A 157 5.03 8.37 19.18
N GLU A 158 6.22 7.96 19.63
CA GLU A 158 6.45 6.61 20.16
C GLU A 158 5.63 6.35 21.42
N LEU A 159 5.59 7.29 22.37
CA LEU A 159 4.77 7.15 23.58
C LEU A 159 3.29 7.00 23.25
N LEU A 160 2.79 7.76 22.27
CA LEU A 160 1.43 7.61 21.77
C LEU A 160 1.20 6.24 21.11
N PHE A 161 2.13 5.82 20.25
CA PHE A 161 2.05 4.57 19.49
C PHE A 161 2.12 3.34 20.40
N ASP A 162 3.11 3.29 21.28
CA ASP A 162 3.36 2.19 22.22
C ASP A 162 2.50 2.31 23.48
N LYS A 163 2.85 3.22 24.41
CA LYS A 163 2.28 3.20 25.76
C LYS A 163 0.80 3.53 25.82
N PHE A 164 0.32 4.44 24.97
CA PHE A 164 -1.07 4.91 25.06
C PHE A 164 -2.03 4.15 24.16
N ARG A 165 -1.55 3.51 23.08
CA ARG A 165 -2.38 2.82 22.08
C ARG A 165 -2.03 1.35 21.89
N GLY A 166 -0.86 0.91 22.36
CA GLY A 166 -0.43 -0.49 22.32
C GLY A 166 -0.12 -1.00 20.92
N CYS A 167 0.12 -0.11 19.96
CA CYS A 167 0.36 -0.48 18.56
C CYS A 167 1.68 -1.25 18.40
N LEU A 168 2.67 -0.95 19.24
CA LEU A 168 3.98 -1.63 19.25
C LEU A 168 3.88 -3.12 19.56
N ALA A 169 2.83 -3.57 20.24
CA ALA A 169 2.62 -4.99 20.52
C ALA A 169 2.44 -5.84 19.25
N CYS A 170 2.03 -5.23 18.14
CA CYS A 170 1.83 -5.90 16.86
C CYS A 170 2.72 -5.38 15.74
N HIS A 171 3.10 -4.10 15.76
CA HIS A 171 3.80 -3.45 14.66
C HIS A 171 5.25 -3.13 15.01
N GLN A 172 6.14 -3.28 14.02
CA GLN A 172 7.51 -2.79 14.11
C GLN A 172 7.61 -1.30 13.75
N ILE A 173 8.36 -0.54 14.54
CA ILE A 173 8.63 0.91 14.31
C ILE A 173 10.07 1.19 13.90
N GLU A 174 10.92 0.17 13.90
CA GLU A 174 12.24 0.11 13.24
C GLU A 174 12.57 -1.37 12.99
N PRO A 175 13.55 -1.69 12.12
CA PRO A 175 13.91 -3.08 11.85
C PRO A 175 14.26 -3.85 13.12
N GLY A 176 13.48 -4.88 13.43
CA GLY A 176 13.71 -5.74 14.60
C GLY A 176 13.11 -5.24 15.91
N TYR A 177 12.48 -4.07 15.96
CA TYR A 177 11.88 -3.52 17.19
C TYR A 177 10.36 -3.36 17.08
N GLY A 178 9.65 -4.04 17.98
CA GLY A 178 8.19 -4.09 18.03
C GLY A 178 7.63 -5.48 17.68
N GLY A 179 6.31 -5.56 17.55
CA GLY A 179 5.60 -6.81 17.29
C GLY A 179 5.72 -7.30 15.85
N LEU A 180 5.55 -8.62 15.65
CA LEU A 180 5.72 -9.29 14.36
C LEU A 180 4.39 -9.68 13.67
N SER A 181 3.27 -9.58 14.40
CA SER A 181 1.94 -10.03 13.97
C SER A 181 1.21 -9.02 13.06
N GLY A 182 1.64 -7.76 13.07
CA GLY A 182 1.23 -6.71 12.15
C GLY A 182 2.30 -6.41 11.09
N PRO A 183 1.98 -5.63 10.05
CA PRO A 183 2.99 -5.10 9.14
C PRO A 183 3.97 -4.18 9.88
N GLU A 184 5.18 -4.04 9.36
CA GLU A 184 6.03 -2.92 9.73
C GLU A 184 5.31 -1.59 9.43
N VAL A 185 5.66 -0.55 10.19
CA VAL A 185 5.12 0.79 9.97
C VAL A 185 6.18 1.86 9.79
N TYR A 186 7.47 1.51 9.89
CA TYR A 186 8.56 2.46 9.75
C TYR A 186 8.75 2.97 8.31
N THR A 187 8.25 2.24 7.32
CA THR A 187 8.13 2.71 5.92
C THR A 187 6.70 3.11 5.54
N ALA A 188 5.74 3.07 6.48
CA ALA A 188 4.31 3.22 6.15
C ALA A 188 3.98 4.50 5.38
N ALA A 189 4.62 5.62 5.72
CA ALA A 189 4.40 6.91 5.07
C ALA A 189 4.99 7.00 3.64
N ASP A 190 5.95 6.13 3.28
CA ASP A 190 6.41 5.98 1.89
C ASP A 190 5.40 5.23 1.04
N ARG A 191 4.74 4.23 1.64
CA ARG A 191 3.87 3.30 0.92
C ARG A 191 2.39 3.66 0.89
N LEU A 192 1.85 4.20 1.98
CA LEU A 192 0.42 4.44 2.14
C LEU A 192 0.04 5.91 1.93
N GLN A 193 -1.15 6.11 1.35
CA GLN A 193 -1.78 7.43 1.29
C GLN A 193 -2.26 7.86 2.68
N ASP A 194 -2.15 9.15 2.99
CA ASP A 194 -2.39 9.67 4.34
C ASP A 194 -3.87 9.56 4.75
N ASP A 195 -4.80 9.89 3.86
CA ASP A 195 -6.24 9.77 4.15
C ASP A 195 -6.68 8.30 4.33
N TYR A 196 -5.97 7.36 3.68
CA TYR A 196 -6.18 5.93 3.94
C TYR A 196 -5.67 5.53 5.32
N LEU A 197 -4.51 6.02 5.75
CA LEU A 197 -4.01 5.76 7.10
C LEU A 197 -5.01 6.22 8.16
N LEU A 198 -5.59 7.42 8.00
CA LEU A 198 -6.62 7.93 8.89
C LEU A 198 -7.87 7.06 8.88
N SER A 199 -8.41 6.77 7.69
CA SER A 199 -9.62 5.95 7.53
C SER A 199 -9.43 4.54 8.10
N PHE A 200 -8.30 3.89 7.81
CA PHE A 200 -8.01 2.54 8.27
C PHE A 200 -7.80 2.48 9.79
N MET A 201 -7.09 3.44 10.39
CA MET A 201 -6.93 3.48 11.85
C MET A 201 -8.22 3.85 12.59
N ARG A 202 -9.13 4.59 11.95
CA ARG A 202 -10.43 4.97 12.50
C ARG A 202 -11.37 3.77 12.60
N ASP A 203 -11.45 2.96 11.55
CA ASP A 203 -12.28 1.75 11.53
C ASP A 203 -11.64 0.67 10.63
N PRO A 204 -10.73 -0.16 11.19
CA PRO A 204 -10.08 -1.23 10.42
C PRO A 204 -11.10 -2.25 9.89
N GLN A 205 -12.19 -2.50 10.61
CA GLN A 205 -13.20 -3.51 10.30
C GLN A 205 -14.10 -3.08 9.12
N ALA A 206 -14.32 -1.77 8.93
CA ALA A 206 -14.94 -1.24 7.71
C ALA A 206 -14.12 -1.56 6.46
N TRP A 207 -12.80 -1.65 6.55
CA TRP A 207 -11.93 -2.06 5.44
C TRP A 207 -11.86 -3.56 5.26
N ASN A 208 -11.76 -4.33 6.35
CA ASN A 208 -11.81 -5.79 6.31
C ASN A 208 -12.43 -6.30 7.62
N PRO A 209 -13.63 -6.91 7.61
CA PRO A 209 -14.35 -7.31 8.81
C PRO A 209 -13.70 -8.46 9.59
N LYS A 210 -12.61 -9.04 9.06
CA LYS A 210 -11.79 -10.06 9.70
C LYS A 210 -10.34 -9.62 9.93
N THR A 211 -10.01 -8.35 9.72
CA THR A 211 -8.70 -7.83 10.12
C THR A 211 -8.45 -8.07 11.61
N LEU A 212 -7.21 -8.42 11.94
CA LEU A 212 -6.77 -8.64 13.33
C LEU A 212 -6.41 -7.32 14.02
N MET A 213 -6.30 -6.21 13.28
CA MET A 213 -6.10 -4.90 13.89
C MET A 213 -7.40 -4.46 14.58
N PRO A 214 -7.40 -4.24 15.91
CA PRO A 214 -8.60 -3.83 16.61
C PRO A 214 -8.98 -2.38 16.30
N ASP A 215 -10.28 -2.09 16.31
CA ASP A 215 -10.75 -0.70 16.47
C ASP A 215 -10.37 -0.22 17.88
N LYS A 216 -9.54 0.83 17.94
CA LYS A 216 -9.07 1.45 19.18
C LYS A 216 -9.93 2.66 19.58
N HIS A 217 -10.99 2.96 18.84
CA HIS A 217 -11.87 4.12 19.00
C HIS A 217 -11.08 5.42 19.17
N LEU A 218 -10.12 5.62 18.25
CA LEU A 218 -9.18 6.74 18.30
C LEU A 218 -9.90 8.07 18.11
N LYS A 219 -9.50 9.08 18.88
CA LYS A 219 -9.94 10.45 18.64
C LYS A 219 -9.26 11.01 17.39
N GLU A 220 -9.94 11.92 16.69
CA GLU A 220 -9.39 12.59 15.51
C GLU A 220 -8.01 13.23 15.72
N SER A 221 -7.77 13.82 16.91
CA SER A 221 -6.46 14.37 17.24
C SER A 221 -5.34 13.32 17.29
N ASP A 222 -5.66 12.10 17.72
CA ASP A 222 -4.69 11.03 17.84
C ASP A 222 -4.45 10.35 16.49
N LEU A 223 -5.49 10.21 15.67
CA LEU A 223 -5.36 9.76 14.28
C LEU A 223 -4.34 10.62 13.52
N GLN A 224 -4.49 11.95 13.59
CA GLN A 224 -3.57 12.88 12.93
C GLN A 224 -2.14 12.74 13.46
N LYS A 225 -1.97 12.70 14.79
CA LYS A 225 -0.66 12.55 15.44
C LYS A 225 0.02 11.22 15.12
N LEU A 226 -0.74 10.14 15.01
CA LEU A 226 -0.23 8.84 14.61
C LEU A 226 0.28 8.88 13.16
N VAL A 227 -0.45 9.53 12.24
CA VAL A 227 0.08 9.74 10.88
C VAL A 227 1.32 10.64 10.88
N HIS A 228 1.36 11.72 11.67
CA HIS A 228 2.58 12.52 11.85
C HIS A 228 3.76 11.68 12.33
N TYR A 229 3.50 10.73 13.24
CA TYR A 229 4.53 9.83 13.72
C TYR A 229 5.03 8.87 12.63
N LEU A 230 4.15 8.34 11.78
CA LEU A 230 4.57 7.52 10.63
C LEU A 230 5.45 8.31 9.64
N HIS A 231 5.17 9.60 9.44
CA HIS A 231 6.07 10.48 8.68
C HIS A 231 7.41 10.71 9.40
N ALA A 232 7.41 10.87 10.72
CA ALA A 232 8.64 11.00 11.51
C ALA A 232 9.51 9.72 11.49
N LEU A 233 8.89 8.54 11.44
CA LEU A 233 9.58 7.27 11.24
C LEU A 233 10.23 7.17 9.86
N LYS A 234 9.51 7.58 8.80
CA LYS A 234 10.06 7.69 7.45
C LYS A 234 11.30 8.59 7.42
N GLU A 235 11.30 9.70 8.15
CA GLU A 235 12.45 10.61 8.25
C GLU A 235 13.68 9.97 8.92
N GLN A 236 13.52 8.87 9.67
CA GLN A 236 14.66 8.08 10.20
C GLN A 236 15.39 7.30 9.12
N GLY A 237 14.80 7.14 7.93
CA GLY A 237 15.47 6.54 6.76
C GLY A 237 15.61 5.02 6.81
N PHE A 238 14.87 4.33 7.68
CA PHE A 238 14.80 2.88 7.67
C PHE A 238 14.31 2.36 6.32
N LYS A 239 14.80 1.18 5.93
CA LYS A 239 14.42 0.48 4.70
C LYS A 239 13.67 -0.79 5.07
N GLU A 240 12.79 -1.25 4.19
CA GLU A 240 12.12 -2.53 4.38
C GLU A 240 13.16 -3.64 4.62
N ALA A 241 12.88 -4.55 5.55
CA ALA A 241 13.78 -5.64 5.85
C ALA A 241 14.08 -6.46 4.59
N SER A 242 15.36 -6.54 4.22
CA SER A 242 15.84 -7.44 3.18
C SER A 242 15.62 -8.89 3.62
N LYS A 243 15.23 -9.73 2.66
CA LYS A 243 15.00 -11.18 2.82
C LYS A 243 16.05 -11.88 3.66
#